data_AF-A0A0F2JA54-F1
#
_entry.id   AF-A0A0F2JA54-F1
#
_cell.length_a   1.000
_cell.length_b   1.000
_cell.length_c   1.000
_cell.angle_alpha   90.00
_cell.angle_beta   90.00
_cell.angle_gamma   90.00
#
_symmetry.space_group_name_H-M   'P 1'
#
loop_
_entity.id
_entity.type
_entity.pdbx_description
1 polymer ?
#
loop_
_entity_poly.entity_id
_entity_poly.type
_entity_poly.pdbx_seq_one_letter_code
_entity_poly.pdbx_strand_id
1 'polypeptide(L)'
;MTKRNNTQTANLTLGGITLGFLFSYPFHGSFIGGLISSGCSAGMIGGLADWFAVTALFRRPLGIRTGKVLRTEIIPHNRERIFAALANMVQHELLSQDVLRRKLSAWDFSKVLIQIFSEPEVQKTINLLLAKLGKDLTNQREGEEDGREFEHLLLESLGSLNLAQTLVGVFEFSLERGDVDQLLKVICQTMDQYMEQPLVKDALITTIEAALIRYGEDNPARKMVGKFLPSPSVLAQGLSNKVTTSLQDGTVEHWLKAFLLSFLLELKTKPSLQNHLNTIILNVIKGTGTSTQNPSLTHSLLGRFLNQLKDNWDSNLGKFEQNNDLRLKVDERVKQILENQIGLYHNAIGRMVREGLDPLTDDKLVELIEEKAGNDLQMIRINGSVVGGLAGMLIYVLGMVLRS
;
A
#
# COMPACT_ATOMS: atom_id res chain seq x y z
N MET A 1 -12.05 -15.29 25.37
CA MET A 1 -12.50 -14.37 26.43
C MET A 1 -13.65 -13.54 25.90
N THR A 2 -14.86 -13.75 26.40
CA THR A 2 -16.06 -12.99 26.01
C THR A 2 -15.92 -11.53 26.47
N LYS A 3 -15.79 -10.58 25.54
CA LYS A 3 -15.78 -9.13 25.84
C LYS A 3 -17.08 -8.78 26.57
N ARG A 4 -16.98 -8.45 27.85
CA ARG A 4 -18.12 -8.04 28.69
C ARG A 4 -18.64 -6.70 28.16
N ASN A 5 -19.91 -6.65 27.79
CA ASN A 5 -20.50 -5.45 27.19
C ASN A 5 -20.84 -4.41 28.29
N ASN A 6 -19.92 -3.48 28.58
CA ASN A 6 -20.09 -2.50 29.65
C ASN A 6 -21.19 -1.45 29.37
N THR A 7 -21.77 -1.41 28.16
CA THR A 7 -22.89 -0.50 27.84
C THR A 7 -24.12 -0.78 28.70
N GLN A 8 -24.45 -2.05 28.90
CA GLN A 8 -25.56 -2.48 29.76
C GLN A 8 -25.27 -2.13 31.22
N THR A 9 -24.03 -2.36 31.67
CA THR A 9 -23.63 -2.03 33.04
C THR A 9 -23.72 -0.54 33.31
N ALA A 10 -23.23 0.32 32.41
CA ALA A 10 -23.32 1.76 32.56
C ALA A 10 -24.77 2.27 32.63
N ASN A 11 -25.65 1.75 31.76
CA ASN A 11 -27.07 2.12 31.76
C ASN A 11 -27.79 1.61 33.02
N LEU A 12 -27.45 0.42 33.52
CA LEU A 12 -27.97 -0.13 34.77
C LEU A 12 -27.51 0.67 35.99
N THR A 13 -26.24 1.10 36.03
CA THR A 13 -25.72 1.95 37.11
C THR A 13 -26.46 3.28 37.16
N LEU A 14 -26.64 3.94 36.01
CA LEU A 14 -27.37 5.21 35.95
C LEU A 14 -28.84 5.04 36.33
N GLY A 15 -29.49 3.98 35.84
CA GLY A 15 -30.88 3.65 36.19
C GLY A 15 -31.04 3.35 37.68
N GLY A 16 -30.12 2.58 38.27
CA GLY A 16 -30.13 2.26 39.70
C GLY A 16 -29.92 3.49 40.58
N ILE A 17 -29.01 4.38 40.21
CA ILE A 17 -28.77 5.64 40.94
C ILE A 17 -29.98 6.59 40.83
N THR A 18 -30.60 6.65 39.64
CA THR A 18 -31.82 7.45 39.42
C THR A 18 -32.98 6.93 40.27
N LEU A 19 -33.19 5.62 40.33
CA LEU A 19 -34.19 5.00 41.21
C LEU A 19 -33.86 5.24 42.69
N GLY A 20 -32.59 5.09 43.08
CA GLY A 20 -32.13 5.38 44.43
C GLY A 20 -32.43 6.82 44.85
N PHE A 21 -32.27 7.79 43.93
CA PHE A 21 -32.67 9.18 44.17
C PHE A 21 -34.18 9.31 44.37
N LEU A 22 -35.00 8.74 43.47
CA LEU A 22 -36.46 8.83 43.55
C LEU A 22 -37.03 8.21 44.84
N PHE A 23 -36.50 7.07 45.28
CA PHE A 23 -36.93 6.41 46.51
C PHE A 23 -36.44 7.10 47.79
N SER A 24 -35.27 7.72 47.76
CA SER A 24 -34.72 8.43 48.94
C SER A 24 -35.24 9.86 49.08
N TYR A 25 -35.67 10.50 47.99
CA TYR A 25 -36.21 11.86 47.97
C TYR A 25 -37.32 12.13 49.00
N PRO A 26 -38.35 11.28 49.20
CA PRO A 26 -39.37 11.52 50.24
C PRO A 26 -38.82 11.46 51.67
N PHE A 27 -37.66 10.83 51.89
CA PHE A 27 -37.03 10.69 53.21
C PHE A 27 -35.85 11.64 53.44
N HIS A 28 -35.70 12.69 52.62
CA HIS A 28 -34.58 13.64 52.67
C HIS A 28 -34.43 14.38 54.01
N GLY A 29 -35.49 14.44 54.82
CA GLY A 29 -35.44 15.05 56.16
C GLY A 29 -34.71 14.20 57.21
N SER A 30 -34.48 12.91 56.95
CA SER A 30 -33.69 12.03 57.82
C SER A 30 -32.21 12.08 57.44
N PHE A 31 -31.29 11.86 58.40
CA PHE A 31 -29.85 11.86 58.11
C PHE A 31 -29.48 10.88 56.97
N ILE A 32 -29.95 9.64 57.07
CA ILE A 32 -29.66 8.58 56.10
C ILE A 32 -30.34 8.86 54.76
N GLY A 33 -31.61 9.29 54.77
CA GLY A 33 -32.34 9.61 53.54
C GLY A 33 -31.76 10.81 52.81
N GLY A 34 -31.34 11.85 53.54
CA GLY A 34 -30.66 13.02 52.96
C GLY A 34 -29.26 12.71 52.42
N LEU A 35 -28.51 11.84 53.10
CA LEU A 35 -27.20 11.37 52.64
C LEU A 35 -27.31 10.57 51.34
N ILE A 36 -28.23 9.60 51.29
CA ILE A 36 -28.48 8.77 50.11
C ILE A 36 -29.05 9.64 48.98
N SER A 37 -29.99 10.54 49.25
CA SER A 37 -30.58 11.41 48.22
C SER A 37 -29.56 12.38 47.64
N SER A 38 -28.68 12.95 48.46
CA SER A 38 -27.59 13.83 48.00
C SER A 38 -26.54 13.06 47.19
N GLY A 39 -26.18 11.85 47.62
CA GLY A 39 -25.31 10.97 46.85
C GLY A 39 -25.93 10.53 45.53
N CYS A 40 -27.17 10.06 45.54
CA CYS A 40 -27.83 9.60 44.33
C CYS A 40 -28.11 10.75 43.34
N SER A 41 -28.48 11.95 43.80
CA SER A 41 -28.66 13.12 42.92
C SER A 41 -27.35 13.56 42.28
N ALA A 42 -26.28 13.69 43.06
CA ALA A 42 -24.97 14.09 42.54
C ALA A 42 -24.38 13.01 41.61
N GLY A 43 -24.56 11.73 41.94
CA GLY A 43 -24.18 10.61 41.07
C GLY A 43 -25.01 10.55 39.79
N MET A 44 -26.31 10.84 39.84
CA MET A 44 -27.16 10.94 38.65
C MET A 44 -26.70 12.07 37.74
N ILE A 45 -26.42 13.26 38.29
CA ILE A 45 -25.91 14.41 37.53
C ILE A 45 -24.54 14.09 36.91
N GLY A 46 -23.62 13.49 37.67
CA GLY A 46 -22.30 13.08 37.16
C GLY A 46 -22.41 12.04 36.04
N GLY A 47 -23.26 11.03 36.21
CA GLY A 47 -23.51 10.01 35.20
C GLY A 47 -24.21 10.53 33.94
N LEU A 48 -25.13 11.49 34.08
CA LEU A 48 -25.77 12.17 32.95
C LEU A 48 -24.81 13.08 32.20
N ALA A 49 -23.95 13.82 32.91
CA ALA A 49 -22.94 14.69 32.30
C ALA A 49 -21.94 13.87 31.47
N ASP A 50 -21.42 12.78 32.01
CA ASP A 50 -20.51 11.90 31.29
C ASP A 50 -21.22 11.13 30.16
N TRP A 51 -22.49 10.74 30.34
CA TRP A 51 -23.29 10.20 29.23
C TRP A 51 -23.42 11.20 28.08
N PHE A 52 -23.72 12.46 28.42
CA PHE A 52 -23.83 13.52 27.42
C PHE A 52 -22.49 13.72 26.70
N ALA A 53 -21.37 13.79 27.42
CA ALA A 53 -20.04 13.97 26.85
C ALA A 53 -19.62 12.82 25.92
N VAL A 54 -19.80 11.57 26.36
CA VAL A 54 -19.48 10.39 25.54
C VAL A 54 -20.41 10.29 24.33
N THR A 55 -21.71 10.55 24.50
CA THR A 55 -22.66 10.54 23.38
C THR A 55 -22.33 11.64 22.38
N ALA A 56 -22.01 12.84 22.86
CA ALA A 56 -21.61 13.99 22.03
C ALA A 56 -20.30 13.77 21.28
N LEU A 57 -19.47 12.82 21.68
CA LEU A 57 -18.27 12.44 20.94
C LEU A 57 -18.62 11.79 19.59
N PHE A 58 -19.63 10.92 19.59
CA PHE A 58 -19.99 10.07 18.45
C PHE A 58 -21.22 10.55 17.67
N ARG A 59 -22.25 11.00 18.38
CA ARG A 59 -23.59 11.26 17.86
C ARG A 59 -24.19 12.52 18.49
N ARG A 60 -25.39 12.88 18.07
CA ARG A 60 -26.17 13.95 18.71
C ARG A 60 -26.90 13.41 19.94
N PRO A 61 -26.64 13.93 21.15
CA PRO A 61 -27.46 13.59 22.30
C PRO A 61 -28.92 14.04 22.04
N LEU A 62 -29.88 13.11 22.19
CA LEU A 62 -31.32 13.33 22.00
C LEU A 62 -31.76 13.74 20.57
N GLY A 63 -30.88 13.70 19.57
CA GLY A 63 -31.22 14.04 18.18
C GLY A 63 -31.47 15.54 17.90
N ILE A 64 -31.31 16.41 18.90
CA ILE A 64 -31.58 17.85 18.79
C ILE A 64 -30.38 18.55 18.15
N ARG A 65 -30.62 19.44 17.17
CA ARG A 65 -29.58 20.35 16.62
C ARG A 65 -29.28 21.44 17.65
N THR A 66 -28.41 21.15 18.60
CA THR A 66 -27.82 22.20 19.45
C THR A 66 -26.97 23.11 18.56
N GLY A 67 -27.33 24.39 18.46
CA GLY A 67 -26.63 25.39 17.64
C GLY A 67 -25.17 25.65 18.09
N LYS A 68 -24.57 26.76 17.62
CA LYS A 68 -23.15 27.17 17.81
C LYS A 68 -22.53 27.06 19.23
N VAL A 69 -23.32 26.79 20.25
CA VAL A 69 -22.91 26.75 21.67
C VAL A 69 -22.38 25.39 22.12
N LEU A 70 -22.83 24.26 21.51
CA LEU A 70 -22.42 22.91 21.92
C LEU A 70 -21.84 22.13 20.74
N ARG A 71 -20.55 21.76 20.82
CA ARG A 71 -19.89 20.93 19.79
C ARG A 71 -20.21 19.46 20.04
N THR A 72 -21.17 18.92 19.29
CA THR A 72 -21.52 17.48 19.28
C THR A 72 -20.97 16.81 18.03
N GLU A 73 -21.01 15.48 17.97
CA GLU A 73 -20.44 14.68 16.86
C GLU A 73 -18.97 15.06 16.60
N ILE A 74 -18.18 15.16 17.67
CA ILE A 74 -16.80 15.67 17.59
C ILE A 74 -15.96 14.82 16.63
N ILE A 75 -16.15 13.49 16.62
CA ILE A 75 -15.41 12.59 15.74
C ILE A 75 -15.81 12.80 14.27
N PRO A 76 -17.10 12.69 13.86
CA PRO A 76 -17.54 13.01 12.50
C PRO A 76 -17.08 14.39 12.02
N HIS A 77 -17.24 15.44 12.84
CA HIS A 77 -16.83 16.80 12.46
C HIS A 77 -15.31 16.96 12.26
N ASN A 78 -14.50 16.10 12.87
CA ASN A 78 -13.05 16.11 12.72
C ASN A 78 -12.53 15.06 11.73
N ARG A 79 -13.42 14.33 11.01
CA ARG A 79 -13.04 13.29 10.03
C ARG A 79 -11.93 13.75 9.10
N GLU A 80 -12.10 14.92 8.50
CA GLU A 80 -11.12 15.51 7.58
C GLU A 80 -9.73 15.69 8.21
N ARG A 81 -9.70 16.18 9.44
CA ARG A 81 -8.45 16.37 10.19
C ARG A 81 -7.81 15.04 10.55
N ILE A 82 -8.62 14.06 10.96
CA ILE A 82 -8.15 12.71 11.29
C ILE A 82 -7.55 12.06 10.04
N PHE A 83 -8.26 12.08 8.92
CA PHE A 83 -7.79 11.46 7.67
C PHE A 83 -6.53 12.16 7.13
N ALA A 84 -6.43 13.48 7.24
CA ALA A 84 -5.22 14.21 6.89
C ALA A 84 -4.03 13.82 7.78
N ALA A 85 -4.24 13.69 9.09
CA ALA A 85 -3.19 13.24 10.01
C ALA A 85 -2.75 11.80 9.72
N LEU A 86 -3.69 10.91 9.37
CA LEU A 86 -3.39 9.54 8.98
C LEU A 86 -2.59 9.48 7.66
N ALA A 87 -3.00 10.22 6.64
CA ALA A 87 -2.28 10.31 5.39
C ALA A 87 -0.85 10.84 5.58
N ASN A 88 -0.70 11.90 6.38
CA ASN A 88 0.61 12.48 6.71
C ASN A 88 1.51 11.47 7.45
N MET A 89 0.96 10.76 8.44
CA MET A 89 1.65 9.71 9.17
C MET A 89 2.14 8.59 8.23
N VAL A 90 1.25 8.08 7.36
CA VAL A 90 1.64 7.01 6.43
C VAL A 90 2.73 7.49 5.47
N GLN A 91 2.61 8.71 4.94
CA GLN A 91 3.59 9.26 4.00
C GLN A 91 4.95 9.54 4.66
N HIS A 92 4.98 10.23 5.79
CA HIS A 92 6.23 10.77 6.34
C HIS A 92 6.87 9.90 7.42
N GLU A 93 6.10 9.01 8.07
CA GLU A 93 6.61 8.19 9.16
C GLU A 93 6.67 6.70 8.78
N LEU A 94 5.59 6.12 8.24
CA LEU A 94 5.54 4.69 7.93
C LEU A 94 6.20 4.32 6.59
N LEU A 95 5.88 5.06 5.53
CA LEU A 95 6.37 4.84 4.17
C LEU A 95 7.28 6.00 3.72
N SER A 96 8.08 6.52 4.66
CA SER A 96 9.08 7.53 4.36
C SER A 96 10.09 7.00 3.34
N GLN A 97 10.70 7.90 2.56
CA GLN A 97 11.70 7.51 1.56
C GLN A 97 12.83 6.66 2.18
N ASP A 98 13.26 6.99 3.40
CA ASP A 98 14.32 6.25 4.10
C ASP A 98 13.87 4.85 4.53
N VAL A 99 12.61 4.68 4.96
CA VAL A 99 12.07 3.36 5.28
C VAL A 99 11.95 2.52 4.01
N LEU A 100 11.43 3.10 2.93
CA LEU A 100 11.28 2.42 1.65
C LEU A 100 12.64 2.02 1.06
N ARG A 101 13.63 2.91 1.07
CA ARG A 101 15.01 2.61 0.61
C ARG A 101 15.64 1.47 1.39
N ARG A 102 15.57 1.49 2.73
CA ARG A 102 16.08 0.39 3.57
C ARG A 102 15.37 -0.94 3.33
N LYS A 103 14.08 -0.90 3.01
CA LYS A 103 13.32 -2.10 2.66
C LYS A 103 13.70 -2.62 1.28
N LEU A 104 13.82 -1.74 0.28
CA LEU A 104 14.31 -2.10 -1.05
C LEU A 104 15.70 -2.72 -1.00
N SER A 105 16.63 -2.15 -0.24
CA SER A 105 18.01 -2.64 -0.16
C SER A 105 18.10 -4.08 0.40
N ALA A 106 17.15 -4.47 1.24
CA ALA A 106 17.09 -5.81 1.84
C ALA A 106 16.46 -6.87 0.92
N TRP A 107 15.79 -6.47 -0.16
CA TRP A 107 15.14 -7.39 -1.09
C TRP A 107 16.11 -7.88 -2.16
N ASP A 108 15.86 -9.10 -2.67
CA ASP A 108 16.57 -9.71 -3.80
C ASP A 108 15.63 -9.74 -5.00
N PHE A 109 15.68 -8.68 -5.82
CA PHE A 109 14.87 -8.53 -7.03
C PHE A 109 15.33 -9.45 -8.15
N SER A 110 16.59 -9.91 -8.13
CA SER A 110 17.07 -10.88 -9.11
C SER A 110 16.26 -12.18 -9.05
N LYS A 111 15.93 -12.66 -7.85
CA LYS A 111 15.08 -13.83 -7.65
C LYS A 111 13.66 -13.62 -8.15
N VAL A 112 13.08 -12.45 -7.86
CA VAL A 112 11.72 -12.11 -8.33
C VAL A 112 11.66 -12.11 -9.85
N LEU A 113 12.64 -11.49 -10.51
CA LEU A 113 12.73 -11.50 -11.97
C LEU A 113 12.89 -12.92 -12.52
N ILE A 114 13.77 -13.74 -11.94
CA ILE A 114 13.93 -15.15 -12.35
C ILE A 114 12.59 -15.88 -12.25
N GLN A 115 11.87 -15.70 -11.14
CA GLN A 115 10.57 -16.34 -10.92
C GLN A 115 9.53 -15.90 -11.96
N ILE A 116 9.43 -14.60 -12.26
CA ILE A 116 8.53 -14.09 -13.31
C ILE A 116 8.90 -14.63 -14.69
N PHE A 117 10.19 -14.59 -15.06
CA PHE A 117 10.67 -15.07 -16.36
C PHE A 117 10.72 -16.60 -16.51
N SER A 118 10.53 -17.33 -15.41
CA SER A 118 10.35 -18.80 -15.40
C SER A 118 8.90 -19.21 -15.61
N GLU A 119 7.95 -18.28 -15.53
CA GLU A 119 6.53 -18.61 -15.66
C GLU A 119 6.21 -19.06 -17.10
N PRO A 120 5.51 -20.20 -17.32
CA PRO A 120 5.29 -20.75 -18.66
C PRO A 120 4.59 -19.77 -19.62
N GLU A 121 3.66 -18.95 -19.11
CA GLU A 121 2.95 -17.96 -19.92
C GLU A 121 3.88 -16.83 -20.40
N VAL A 122 4.75 -16.35 -19.50
CA VAL A 122 5.77 -15.34 -19.82
C VAL A 122 6.76 -15.89 -20.84
N GLN A 123 7.26 -17.11 -20.61
CA GLN A 123 8.18 -17.78 -21.53
C GLN A 123 7.60 -17.96 -22.93
N LYS A 124 6.34 -18.42 -23.03
CA LYS A 124 5.65 -18.57 -24.32
C LYS A 124 5.56 -17.23 -25.06
N THR A 125 5.25 -16.15 -24.34
CA THR A 125 5.10 -14.82 -24.92
C THR A 125 6.45 -14.24 -25.36
N ILE A 126 7.51 -14.45 -24.57
CA ILE A 126 8.89 -14.09 -24.95
C ILE A 126 9.32 -14.85 -26.19
N ASN A 127 9.06 -16.16 -26.26
CA ASN A 127 9.43 -16.98 -27.42
C ASN A 127 8.69 -16.55 -28.69
N LEU A 128 7.41 -16.15 -28.57
CA LEU A 128 6.66 -15.57 -29.69
C LEU A 128 7.25 -14.21 -30.12
N LEU A 129 7.58 -13.34 -29.16
CA LEU A 129 8.21 -12.05 -29.44
C LEU A 129 9.57 -12.24 -30.14
N LEU A 130 10.46 -13.06 -29.58
CA LEU A 130 11.78 -13.35 -30.17
C LEU A 130 11.67 -13.97 -31.56
N ALA A 131 10.69 -14.85 -31.80
CA ALA A 131 10.45 -15.42 -33.13
C ALA A 131 9.98 -14.36 -34.14
N LYS A 132 9.10 -13.44 -33.73
CA LYS A 132 8.66 -12.31 -34.58
C LYS A 132 9.84 -11.39 -34.91
N LEU A 133 10.56 -10.92 -33.89
CA LEU A 133 11.74 -10.07 -34.04
C LEU A 133 12.83 -10.71 -34.92
N GLY A 134 13.08 -12.01 -34.71
CA GLY A 134 14.02 -12.77 -35.53
C GLY A 134 13.59 -12.84 -36.99
N LYS A 135 12.30 -13.09 -37.24
CA LYS A 135 11.71 -13.11 -38.59
C LYS A 135 11.80 -11.74 -39.26
N ASP A 136 11.52 -10.66 -38.54
CA ASP A 136 11.59 -9.28 -39.06
C ASP A 136 13.03 -8.93 -39.47
N LEU A 137 14.04 -9.43 -38.74
CA LEU A 137 15.46 -9.25 -39.08
C LEU A 137 15.95 -10.12 -40.25
N THR A 138 15.39 -11.31 -40.46
CA THR A 138 15.88 -12.26 -41.48
C THR A 138 15.12 -12.21 -42.80
N ASN A 139 13.82 -11.93 -42.76
CA ASN A 139 13.01 -11.86 -43.98
C ASN A 139 12.90 -10.40 -44.42
N GLN A 140 13.78 -9.98 -45.32
CA GLN A 140 13.47 -8.89 -46.24
C GLN A 140 12.18 -9.28 -46.99
N ARG A 141 11.03 -8.82 -46.51
CA ARG A 141 9.78 -8.92 -47.27
C ARG A 141 9.81 -7.82 -48.32
N GLU A 142 10.21 -8.19 -49.53
CA GLU A 142 9.85 -7.46 -50.73
C GLU A 142 8.31 -7.26 -50.73
N GLY A 143 7.84 -6.04 -50.47
CA GLY A 143 6.49 -5.62 -50.85
C GLY A 143 5.47 -5.24 -49.76
N GLU A 144 5.78 -5.29 -48.47
CA GLU A 144 4.91 -4.73 -47.40
C GLU A 144 5.38 -3.32 -46.99
N GLU A 145 4.44 -2.38 -46.73
CA GLU A 145 4.76 -0.99 -46.30
C GLU A 145 5.64 -0.96 -45.04
N ASP A 146 5.34 -1.81 -44.04
CA ASP A 146 6.13 -2.02 -42.81
C ASP A 146 7.60 -2.37 -43.07
N GLY A 147 7.91 -3.07 -44.17
CA GLY A 147 9.26 -3.55 -44.48
C GLY A 147 10.22 -2.44 -44.91
N ARG A 148 9.71 -1.39 -45.57
CA ARG A 148 10.54 -0.26 -46.03
C ARG A 148 10.92 0.68 -44.90
N GLU A 149 10.02 0.85 -43.93
CA GLU A 149 10.25 1.66 -42.73
C GLU A 149 11.30 0.99 -41.82
N PHE A 150 11.19 -0.33 -41.64
CA PHE A 150 12.21 -1.13 -40.96
C PHE A 150 13.58 -1.08 -41.65
N GLU A 151 13.62 -1.16 -42.99
CA GLU A 151 14.87 -1.06 -43.76
C GLU A 151 15.54 0.31 -43.60
N HIS A 152 14.76 1.40 -43.59
CA HIS A 152 15.28 2.75 -43.32
C HIS A 152 15.90 2.88 -41.92
N LEU A 153 15.25 2.35 -40.87
CA LEU A 153 15.75 2.33 -39.50
C LEU A 153 17.05 1.51 -39.35
N LEU A 154 17.14 0.40 -40.08
CA LEU A 154 18.35 -0.44 -40.14
C LEU A 154 19.50 0.25 -40.87
N LEU A 155 19.23 0.89 -42.02
CA LEU A 155 20.23 1.59 -42.82
C LEU A 155 20.81 2.81 -42.10
N GLU A 156 20.03 3.54 -41.31
CA GLU A 156 20.52 4.64 -40.47
C GLU A 156 21.46 4.14 -39.37
N SER A 157 21.23 2.92 -38.86
CA SER A 157 22.04 2.31 -37.81
C SER A 157 23.33 1.63 -38.31
N LEU A 158 23.48 1.44 -39.63
CA LEU A 158 24.56 0.66 -40.26
C LEU A 158 25.89 1.41 -40.45
N GLY A 159 25.94 2.73 -40.24
CA GLY A 159 27.16 3.53 -40.39
C GLY A 159 28.31 3.14 -39.44
N SER A 160 28.02 2.34 -38.42
CA SER A 160 28.99 1.68 -37.54
C SER A 160 28.50 0.25 -37.29
N LEU A 161 29.39 -0.75 -37.17
CA LEU A 161 29.03 -2.15 -36.88
C LEU A 161 28.50 -2.32 -35.44
N ASN A 162 27.43 -1.61 -35.09
CA ASN A 162 26.92 -1.48 -33.72
C ASN A 162 25.64 -2.31 -33.54
N LEU A 163 25.81 -3.58 -33.17
CA LEU A 163 24.71 -4.53 -32.95
C LEU A 163 23.71 -4.02 -31.91
N ALA A 164 24.17 -3.30 -30.90
CA ALA A 164 23.35 -2.70 -29.86
C ALA A 164 22.38 -1.65 -30.42
N GLN A 165 22.84 -0.76 -31.31
CA GLN A 165 22.02 0.28 -31.91
C GLN A 165 20.98 -0.32 -32.88
N THR A 166 21.37 -1.32 -33.66
CA THR A 166 20.44 -2.05 -34.51
C THR A 166 19.38 -2.79 -33.67
N LEU A 167 19.77 -3.40 -32.54
CA LEU A 167 18.83 -4.06 -31.63
C LEU A 167 17.85 -3.05 -31.01
N VAL A 168 18.31 -1.84 -30.67
CA VAL A 168 17.43 -0.75 -30.22
C VAL A 168 16.37 -0.42 -31.27
N GLY A 169 16.76 -0.24 -32.54
CA GLY A 169 15.81 0.03 -33.63
C GLY A 169 14.78 -1.09 -33.83
N VAL A 170 15.20 -2.36 -33.67
CA VAL A 170 14.30 -3.52 -33.72
C VAL A 170 13.28 -3.50 -32.59
N PHE A 171 13.71 -3.16 -31.37
CA PHE A 171 12.80 -3.02 -30.23
C PHE A 171 11.88 -1.81 -30.34
N GLU A 172 12.37 -0.67 -30.86
CA GLU A 172 11.55 0.53 -31.13
C GLU A 172 10.44 0.20 -32.13
N PHE A 173 10.77 -0.44 -33.25
CA PHE A 173 9.79 -0.91 -34.24
C PHE A 173 8.76 -1.89 -33.64
N SER A 174 9.20 -2.81 -32.78
CA SER A 174 8.31 -3.77 -32.11
C SER A 174 7.38 -3.11 -31.08
N LEU A 175 7.84 -2.04 -30.43
CA LEU A 175 7.03 -1.22 -29.52
C LEU A 175 5.95 -0.44 -30.28
N GLU A 176 6.25 0.07 -31.47
CA GLU A 176 5.30 0.79 -32.33
C GLU A 176 4.19 -0.13 -32.86
N ARG A 177 4.51 -1.39 -33.17
CA ARG A 177 3.53 -2.41 -33.59
C ARG A 177 2.72 -3.01 -32.45
N GLY A 178 3.05 -2.71 -31.20
CA GLY A 178 2.38 -3.25 -30.01
C GLY A 178 2.71 -4.71 -29.70
N ASP A 179 3.75 -5.29 -30.32
CA ASP A 179 4.18 -6.66 -30.03
C ASP A 179 4.71 -6.81 -28.59
N VAL A 180 5.39 -5.78 -28.09
CA VAL A 180 5.89 -5.72 -26.71
C VAL A 180 4.77 -5.52 -25.69
N ASP A 181 3.67 -4.87 -26.08
CA ASP A 181 2.52 -4.61 -25.19
C ASP A 181 1.88 -5.93 -24.72
N GLN A 182 1.84 -6.95 -25.59
CA GLN A 182 1.38 -8.28 -25.22
C GLN A 182 2.26 -8.92 -24.12
N LEU A 183 3.58 -8.75 -24.20
CA LEU A 183 4.49 -9.24 -23.17
C LEU A 183 4.29 -8.52 -21.84
N LEU A 184 4.20 -7.19 -21.87
CA LEU A 184 3.97 -6.38 -20.68
C LEU A 184 2.66 -6.77 -19.99
N LYS A 185 1.60 -6.99 -20.76
CA LYS A 185 0.31 -7.43 -20.25
C LYS A 185 0.39 -8.78 -19.54
N VAL A 186 1.07 -9.77 -20.12
CA VAL A 186 1.25 -11.09 -19.49
C VAL A 186 2.08 -10.95 -18.21
N ILE A 187 3.14 -10.12 -18.20
CA ILE A 187 3.91 -9.84 -16.98
C ILE A 187 3.01 -9.24 -15.88
N CYS A 188 2.18 -8.25 -16.21
CA CYS A 188 1.24 -7.65 -15.26
C CYS A 188 0.23 -8.67 -14.71
N GLN A 189 -0.28 -9.57 -15.55
CA GLN A 189 -1.17 -10.66 -15.14
C GLN A 189 -0.49 -11.64 -14.19
N THR A 190 0.76 -12.04 -14.49
CA THR A 190 1.55 -12.90 -13.61
C THR A 190 1.81 -12.21 -12.27
N MET A 191 2.15 -10.92 -12.27
CA MET A 191 2.32 -10.15 -11.03
C MET A 191 1.03 -10.07 -10.20
N ASP A 192 -0.12 -9.92 -10.85
CA ASP A 192 -1.43 -9.91 -10.15
C ASP A 192 -1.73 -11.25 -9.49
N GLN A 193 -1.50 -12.37 -10.20
CA GLN A 193 -1.62 -13.72 -9.63
C GLN A 193 -0.71 -13.92 -8.42
N TYR A 194 0.52 -13.40 -8.46
CA TYR A 194 1.43 -13.44 -7.31
C TYR A 194 0.90 -12.64 -6.11
N MET A 195 0.32 -11.45 -6.35
CA MET A 195 -0.29 -10.63 -5.29
C MET A 195 -1.50 -11.30 -4.63
N GLU A 196 -2.21 -12.16 -5.36
CA GLU A 196 -3.36 -12.89 -4.82
C GLU A 196 -2.99 -14.05 -3.88
N GLN A 197 -1.73 -14.51 -3.92
CA GLN A 197 -1.28 -15.66 -3.12
C GLN A 197 -1.40 -15.42 -1.61
N PRO A 198 -1.85 -16.43 -0.82
CA PRO A 198 -2.01 -16.29 0.64
C PRO A 198 -0.71 -15.84 1.33
N LEU A 199 0.43 -16.39 0.89
CA LEU A 199 1.74 -16.06 1.45
C LEU A 199 2.06 -14.55 1.33
N VAL A 200 1.74 -13.94 0.19
CA VAL A 200 2.00 -12.51 -0.06
C VAL A 200 1.06 -11.64 0.77
N LYS A 201 -0.22 -12.03 0.86
CA LYS A 201 -1.21 -11.34 1.71
C LYS A 201 -0.82 -11.38 3.18
N ASP A 202 -0.41 -12.53 3.70
CA ASP A 202 0.02 -12.68 5.10
C ASP A 202 1.30 -11.89 5.40
N ALA A 203 2.26 -11.89 4.48
CA ALA A 203 3.48 -11.09 4.60
C ALA A 203 3.16 -9.58 4.63
N LEU A 204 2.20 -9.14 3.83
CA LEU A 204 1.77 -7.74 3.77
C LEU A 204 1.04 -7.31 5.05
N ILE A 205 0.16 -8.17 5.60
CA ILE A 205 -0.47 -7.96 6.91
C ILE A 205 0.58 -7.82 8.01
N THR A 206 1.52 -8.77 8.09
CA THR A 206 2.58 -8.79 9.10
C THR A 206 3.46 -7.54 9.01
N THR A 207 3.75 -7.09 7.79
CA THR A 207 4.56 -5.88 7.56
C THR A 207 3.83 -4.61 8.01
N ILE A 208 2.54 -4.50 7.72
CA ILE A 208 1.71 -3.37 8.20
C ILE A 208 1.60 -3.39 9.72
N GLU A 209 1.40 -4.56 10.32
CA GLU A 209 1.32 -4.72 11.77
C GLU A 209 2.61 -4.24 12.46
N ALA A 210 3.77 -4.70 11.98
CA ALA A 210 5.06 -4.27 12.52
C ALA A 210 5.29 -2.76 12.36
N ALA A 211 4.84 -2.17 11.25
CA ALA A 211 4.94 -0.73 11.01
C ALA A 211 4.05 0.07 11.98
N LEU A 212 2.83 -0.39 12.24
CA LEU A 212 1.91 0.25 13.19
C LEU A 212 2.39 0.14 14.65
N ILE A 213 2.98 -0.99 15.04
CA ILE A 213 3.56 -1.18 16.38
C ILE A 213 4.69 -0.17 16.59
N ARG A 214 5.65 -0.10 15.66
CA ARG A 214 6.77 0.86 15.74
C ARG A 214 6.32 2.31 15.85
N TYR A 215 5.24 2.70 15.17
CA TYR A 215 4.69 4.04 15.27
C TYR A 215 4.17 4.39 16.68
N GLY A 216 3.64 3.39 17.41
CA GLY A 216 3.07 3.57 18.74
C GLY A 216 4.07 3.47 19.89
N GLU A 217 5.32 3.10 19.65
CA GLU A 217 6.33 2.85 20.70
C GLU A 217 6.79 4.14 21.39
N ASP A 218 7.00 5.22 20.65
CA ASP A 218 7.69 6.42 21.16
C ASP A 218 6.77 7.54 21.67
N ASN A 219 5.45 7.46 21.48
CA ASN A 219 4.55 8.56 21.84
C ASN A 219 3.13 8.09 22.24
N PRO A 220 2.63 8.44 23.44
CA PRO A 220 1.29 8.05 23.90
C PRO A 220 0.17 8.61 23.03
N ALA A 221 0.33 9.80 22.44
CA ALA A 221 -0.63 10.35 21.47
C ALA A 221 -0.66 9.53 20.18
N ARG A 222 0.49 9.03 19.70
CA ARG A 222 0.59 8.16 18.52
C ARG A 222 0.00 6.77 18.79
N LYS A 223 0.26 6.20 19.97
CA LYS A 223 -0.36 4.96 20.42
C LYS A 223 -1.89 5.05 20.47
N MET A 224 -2.40 6.22 20.84
CA MET A 224 -3.82 6.52 20.80
C MET A 224 -4.35 6.59 19.36
N VAL A 225 -3.68 7.28 18.43
CA VAL A 225 -4.03 7.27 17.00
C VAL A 225 -3.99 5.86 16.39
N GLY A 226 -2.98 5.06 16.74
CA GLY A 226 -2.85 3.67 16.28
C GLY A 226 -4.02 2.77 16.70
N LYS A 227 -4.60 3.01 17.89
CA LYS A 227 -5.82 2.31 18.33
C LYS A 227 -7.05 2.65 17.49
N PHE A 228 -7.07 3.82 16.84
CA PHE A 228 -8.18 4.28 16.01
C PHE A 228 -8.04 3.93 14.52
N LEU A 229 -6.90 3.37 14.10
CA LEU A 229 -6.71 2.90 12.74
C LEU A 229 -7.52 1.62 12.46
N PRO A 230 -7.91 1.36 11.19
CA PRO A 230 -8.43 0.06 10.76
C PRO A 230 -7.48 -1.08 11.13
N SER A 231 -7.97 -2.31 11.22
CA SER A 231 -7.09 -3.44 11.48
C SER A 231 -6.01 -3.58 10.39
N PRO A 232 -4.82 -4.13 10.72
CA PRO A 232 -3.77 -4.39 9.72
C PRO A 232 -4.29 -5.19 8.52
N SER A 233 -5.24 -6.11 8.74
CA SER A 233 -5.90 -6.88 7.68
C SER A 233 -6.72 -6.02 6.71
N VAL A 234 -7.47 -5.03 7.21
CA VAL A 234 -8.26 -4.14 6.36
C VAL A 234 -7.34 -3.21 5.55
N LEU A 235 -6.28 -2.69 6.17
CA LEU A 235 -5.28 -1.88 5.48
C LEU A 235 -4.54 -2.69 4.42
N ALA A 236 -4.18 -3.92 4.74
CA ALA A 236 -3.53 -4.85 3.81
C ALA A 236 -4.41 -5.14 2.59
N GLN A 237 -5.69 -5.44 2.83
CA GLN A 237 -6.64 -5.67 1.76
C GLN A 237 -6.84 -4.43 0.88
N GLY A 238 -6.94 -3.24 1.50
CA GLY A 238 -7.06 -1.98 0.76
C GLY A 238 -5.85 -1.71 -0.15
N LEU A 239 -4.64 -1.93 0.36
CA LEU A 239 -3.41 -1.79 -0.41
C LEU A 239 -3.33 -2.82 -1.54
N SER A 240 -3.60 -4.10 -1.24
CA SER A 240 -3.61 -5.18 -2.24
C SER A 240 -4.60 -4.89 -3.36
N ASN A 241 -5.83 -4.48 -3.03
CA ASN A 241 -6.85 -4.15 -4.02
C ASN A 241 -6.40 -3.00 -4.92
N LYS A 242 -5.74 -1.98 -4.37
CA LYS A 242 -5.25 -0.84 -5.15
C LYS A 242 -4.09 -1.25 -6.07
N VAL A 243 -3.20 -2.14 -5.63
CA VAL A 243 -2.14 -2.73 -6.47
C VAL A 243 -2.75 -3.54 -7.61
N THR A 244 -3.67 -4.46 -7.31
CA THR A 244 -4.39 -5.25 -8.32
C THR A 244 -5.13 -4.35 -9.31
N THR A 245 -5.83 -3.31 -8.85
CA THR A 245 -6.48 -2.34 -9.74
C THR A 245 -5.48 -1.67 -10.67
N SER A 246 -4.32 -1.25 -10.15
CA SER A 246 -3.27 -0.58 -10.95
C SER A 246 -2.57 -1.52 -11.95
N LEU A 247 -2.56 -2.83 -11.67
CA LEU A 247 -2.08 -3.86 -12.60
C LEU A 247 -3.09 -4.13 -13.71
N GLN A 248 -4.39 -4.02 -13.41
CA GLN A 248 -5.49 -4.32 -14.34
C GLN A 248 -5.93 -3.12 -15.19
N ASP A 249 -5.79 -1.89 -14.70
CA ASP A 249 -6.21 -0.66 -15.38
C ASP A 249 -5.19 -0.13 -16.41
N GLY A 250 -4.07 -0.84 -16.58
CA GLY A 250 -2.99 -0.51 -17.50
C GLY A 250 -1.99 0.52 -16.98
N THR A 251 -2.13 1.03 -15.75
CA THR A 251 -1.20 2.02 -15.17
C THR A 251 0.22 1.47 -15.10
N VAL A 252 0.38 0.24 -14.59
CA VAL A 252 1.69 -0.42 -14.49
C VAL A 252 2.24 -0.78 -15.87
N GLU A 253 1.39 -1.18 -16.81
CA GLU A 253 1.77 -1.46 -18.20
C GLU A 253 2.38 -0.23 -18.88
N HIS A 254 1.71 0.92 -18.80
CA HIS A 254 2.21 2.18 -19.34
C HIS A 254 3.52 2.61 -18.66
N TRP A 255 3.62 2.42 -17.35
CA TRP A 255 4.85 2.70 -16.61
C TRP A 255 6.02 1.80 -17.07
N LEU A 256 5.78 0.50 -17.27
CA LEU A 256 6.77 -0.43 -17.81
C LEU A 256 7.17 -0.07 -19.25
N LYS A 257 6.22 0.33 -20.09
CA LYS A 257 6.50 0.79 -21.46
C LYS A 257 7.35 2.05 -21.47
N ALA A 258 7.02 3.05 -20.64
CA ALA A 258 7.82 4.26 -20.48
C ALA A 258 9.23 3.95 -19.95
N PHE A 259 9.34 3.00 -19.02
CA PHE A 259 10.62 2.51 -18.53
C PHE A 259 11.44 1.88 -19.65
N LEU A 260 10.87 0.98 -20.47
CA LEU A 260 11.55 0.38 -21.61
C LEU A 260 12.04 1.44 -22.61
N LEU A 261 11.20 2.41 -22.96
CA LEU A 261 11.58 3.52 -23.84
C LEU A 261 12.76 4.33 -23.26
N SER A 262 12.73 4.62 -21.97
CA SER A 262 13.83 5.34 -21.31
C SER A 262 15.14 4.54 -21.33
N PHE A 263 15.06 3.22 -21.20
CA PHE A 263 16.19 2.32 -21.27
C PHE A 263 16.75 2.23 -22.69
N LEU A 264 15.89 2.13 -23.72
CA LEU A 264 16.30 2.16 -25.13
C LEU A 264 17.01 3.48 -25.48
N LEU A 265 16.51 4.61 -24.97
CA LEU A 265 17.17 5.91 -25.15
C LEU A 265 18.55 5.96 -24.47
N GLU A 266 18.67 5.38 -23.27
CA GLU A 266 19.95 5.27 -22.56
C GLU A 266 20.94 4.39 -23.33
N LEU A 267 20.47 3.27 -23.90
CA LEU A 267 21.27 2.41 -24.78
C LEU A 267 21.71 3.16 -26.05
N LYS A 268 20.86 4.00 -26.64
CA LYS A 268 21.18 4.80 -27.83
C LYS A 268 22.23 5.88 -27.56
N THR A 269 22.27 6.41 -26.33
CA THR A 269 23.11 7.57 -25.97
C THR A 269 24.41 7.22 -25.26
N LYS A 270 24.50 6.08 -24.55
CA LYS A 270 25.70 5.71 -23.77
C LYS A 270 26.58 4.67 -24.47
N PRO A 271 27.79 5.03 -24.93
CA PRO A 271 28.70 4.09 -25.61
C PRO A 271 29.13 2.89 -24.75
N SER A 272 29.26 3.08 -23.43
CA SER A 272 29.64 1.99 -22.51
C SER A 272 28.61 0.87 -22.48
N LEU A 273 27.31 1.20 -22.49
CA LEU A 273 26.22 0.22 -22.53
C LEU A 273 26.16 -0.49 -23.88
N GLN A 274 26.35 0.26 -24.98
CA GLN A 274 26.41 -0.32 -26.33
C GLN A 274 27.54 -1.34 -26.44
N ASN A 275 28.75 -1.01 -25.97
CA ASN A 275 29.90 -1.91 -26.01
C ASN A 275 29.67 -3.17 -25.16
N HIS A 276 29.05 -3.03 -23.98
CA HIS A 276 28.70 -4.16 -23.13
C HIS A 276 27.70 -5.09 -23.83
N LEU A 277 26.63 -4.52 -24.40
CA LEU A 277 25.61 -5.28 -25.12
C LEU A 277 26.17 -5.96 -26.38
N ASN A 278 27.02 -5.26 -27.14
CA ASN A 278 27.73 -5.83 -28.29
C ASN A 278 28.56 -7.06 -27.88
N THR A 279 29.25 -6.99 -26.75
CA THR A 279 30.05 -8.11 -26.22
C THR A 279 29.17 -9.29 -25.80
N ILE A 280 28.03 -9.02 -25.15
CA ILE A 280 27.04 -10.06 -24.80
C ILE A 280 26.54 -10.77 -26.06
N ILE A 281 26.10 -10.01 -27.07
CA ILE A 281 25.59 -10.56 -28.33
C ILE A 281 26.64 -11.46 -28.99
N LEU A 282 27.88 -10.97 -29.10
CA LEU A 282 28.98 -11.74 -29.71
C LEU A 282 29.33 -13.01 -28.92
N ASN A 283 29.31 -12.95 -27.58
CA ASN A 283 29.61 -14.11 -26.74
C ASN A 283 28.53 -15.20 -26.84
N VAL A 284 27.25 -14.81 -26.87
CA VAL A 284 26.13 -15.74 -27.06
C VAL A 284 26.25 -16.44 -28.41
N ILE A 285 26.59 -15.72 -29.48
CA ILE A 285 26.79 -16.31 -30.81
C ILE A 285 28.00 -17.25 -30.82
N LYS A 286 29.17 -16.82 -30.30
CA LYS A 286 30.43 -17.60 -30.33
C LYS A 286 30.39 -18.87 -29.49
N GLY A 287 29.64 -18.89 -28.39
CA GLY A 287 29.57 -20.03 -27.47
C GLY A 287 28.96 -21.32 -28.07
N THR A 288 28.53 -21.30 -29.32
CA THR A 288 27.76 -22.40 -29.95
C THR A 288 28.50 -23.16 -31.05
N GLY A 289 29.79 -22.90 -31.25
CA GLY A 289 30.63 -23.70 -32.17
C GLY A 289 30.31 -23.52 -33.66
N THR A 290 29.48 -22.54 -34.02
CA THR A 290 29.19 -22.22 -35.42
C THR A 290 30.39 -21.51 -36.06
N SER A 291 31.11 -22.21 -36.94
CA SER A 291 32.26 -21.69 -37.68
C SER A 291 31.80 -20.56 -38.62
N THR A 292 32.13 -19.32 -38.26
CA THR A 292 31.75 -18.12 -39.01
C THR A 292 32.66 -17.95 -40.23
N GLN A 293 32.22 -18.43 -41.40
CA GLN A 293 32.92 -18.20 -42.67
C GLN A 293 32.47 -16.94 -43.44
N ASN A 294 31.44 -16.20 -43.01
CA ASN A 294 31.06 -14.93 -43.65
C ASN A 294 30.53 -13.89 -42.64
N PRO A 295 31.25 -12.78 -42.39
CA PRO A 295 30.87 -11.75 -41.41
C PRO A 295 30.16 -10.51 -42.00
N SER A 296 29.45 -10.59 -43.12
CA SER A 296 29.06 -9.37 -43.85
C SER A 296 27.68 -8.76 -43.57
N LEU A 297 26.83 -9.30 -42.69
CA LEU A 297 25.54 -8.66 -42.38
C LEU A 297 25.23 -8.67 -40.87
N THR A 298 25.23 -7.50 -40.23
CA THR A 298 24.87 -7.27 -38.82
C THR A 298 23.48 -7.82 -38.50
N HIS A 299 22.53 -7.71 -39.43
CA HIS A 299 21.16 -8.25 -39.32
C HIS A 299 21.16 -9.78 -39.19
N SER A 300 22.03 -10.47 -39.93
CA SER A 300 22.16 -11.94 -39.84
C SER A 300 22.75 -12.41 -38.51
N LEU A 301 23.57 -11.57 -37.85
CA LEU A 301 24.11 -11.85 -36.52
C LEU A 301 23.04 -11.65 -35.46
N LEU A 302 22.25 -10.58 -35.57
CA LEU A 302 21.15 -10.31 -34.64
C LEU A 302 20.00 -11.32 -34.77
N GLY A 303 19.60 -11.67 -35.99
CA GLY A 303 18.60 -12.73 -36.20
C GLY A 303 19.05 -14.06 -35.59
N ARG A 304 20.33 -14.43 -35.75
CA ARG A 304 20.92 -15.60 -35.08
C ARG A 304 20.91 -15.46 -33.57
N PHE A 305 21.27 -14.30 -33.03
CA PHE A 305 21.25 -14.02 -31.59
C PHE A 305 19.83 -14.18 -31.01
N LEU A 306 18.80 -13.64 -31.66
CA LEU A 306 17.42 -13.76 -31.19
C LEU A 306 16.91 -15.21 -31.24
N ASN A 307 17.21 -15.93 -32.32
CA ASN A 307 16.87 -17.35 -32.41
C ASN A 307 17.60 -18.18 -31.33
N GLN A 308 18.87 -17.88 -31.09
CA GLN A 308 19.68 -18.49 -30.03
C GLN A 308 19.12 -18.22 -28.63
N LEU A 309 18.67 -16.98 -28.36
CA LEU A 309 18.01 -16.63 -27.10
C LEU A 309 16.71 -17.40 -26.90
N LYS A 310 15.89 -17.49 -27.95
CA LYS A 310 14.63 -18.24 -27.95
C LYS A 310 14.86 -19.72 -27.68
N ASP A 311 15.75 -20.36 -28.42
CA ASP A 311 15.93 -21.81 -28.36
C ASP A 311 16.65 -22.26 -27.08
N ASN A 312 17.40 -21.37 -26.43
CA ASN A 312 18.13 -21.65 -25.19
C ASN A 312 17.63 -20.83 -23.99
N TRP A 313 16.37 -20.38 -23.98
CA TRP A 313 15.83 -19.50 -22.94
C TRP A 313 16.06 -20.07 -21.52
N ASP A 314 15.63 -21.31 -21.28
CA ASP A 314 15.76 -21.96 -19.96
C ASP A 314 17.23 -22.14 -19.54
N SER A 315 18.10 -22.50 -20.50
CA SER A 315 19.53 -22.64 -20.22
C SER A 315 20.16 -21.30 -19.85
N ASN A 316 19.78 -20.22 -20.55
CA ASN A 316 20.28 -18.89 -20.27
C ASN A 316 19.76 -18.36 -18.94
N LEU A 317 18.51 -18.63 -18.59
CA LEU A 317 17.93 -18.28 -17.30
C LEU A 317 18.62 -19.04 -16.16
N GLY A 318 18.91 -20.33 -16.34
CA GLY A 318 19.68 -21.12 -15.38
C GLY A 318 21.13 -20.65 -15.21
N LYS A 319 21.79 -20.24 -16.31
CA LYS A 319 23.13 -19.61 -16.24
C LYS A 319 23.10 -18.27 -15.49
N PHE A 320 22.03 -17.49 -15.68
CA PHE A 320 21.83 -16.25 -14.93
C PHE A 320 21.60 -16.53 -13.44
N GLU A 321 20.78 -17.52 -13.10
CA GLU A 321 20.52 -17.93 -11.72
C GLU A 321 21.80 -18.34 -10.97
N GLN A 322 22.71 -19.04 -11.67
CA GLN A 322 24.00 -19.49 -11.13
C GLN A 322 25.06 -18.39 -11.07
N ASN A 323 24.93 -17.31 -11.86
CA ASN A 323 25.91 -16.24 -11.92
C ASN A 323 25.64 -15.15 -10.87
N ASN A 324 26.31 -15.26 -9.73
CA ASN A 324 26.13 -14.34 -8.61
C ASN A 324 26.50 -12.87 -8.95
N ASP A 325 27.54 -12.64 -9.76
CA ASP A 325 27.94 -11.28 -10.14
C ASP A 325 26.88 -10.59 -11.01
N LEU A 326 26.31 -11.30 -12.00
CA LEU A 326 25.23 -10.77 -12.82
C LEU A 326 23.96 -10.54 -12.01
N ARG A 327 23.63 -11.44 -11.09
CA ARG A 327 22.47 -11.28 -10.21
C ARG A 327 22.57 -10.05 -9.33
N LEU A 328 23.74 -9.82 -8.71
CA LEU A 328 23.99 -8.61 -7.92
C LEU A 328 23.90 -7.34 -8.77
N LYS A 329 24.46 -7.35 -9.99
CA LYS A 329 24.36 -6.20 -10.91
C LYS A 329 22.92 -5.89 -11.33
N VAL A 330 22.14 -6.92 -11.65
CA VAL A 330 20.72 -6.76 -12.02
C VAL A 330 19.92 -6.27 -10.81
N ASP A 331 20.15 -6.86 -9.63
CA ASP A 331 19.48 -6.47 -8.39
C ASP A 331 19.76 -5.00 -8.03
N GLU A 332 21.02 -4.57 -8.05
CA GLU A 332 21.41 -3.16 -7.84
C GLU A 332 20.79 -2.22 -8.88
N ARG A 333 20.75 -2.64 -10.15
CA ARG A 333 20.14 -1.84 -11.21
C ARG A 333 18.63 -1.66 -10.97
N VAL A 334 17.92 -2.72 -10.63
CA VAL A 334 16.49 -2.67 -10.29
C VAL A 334 16.26 -1.78 -9.06
N LYS A 335 17.09 -1.92 -8.02
CA LYS A 335 17.02 -1.08 -6.82
C LYS A 335 17.17 0.40 -7.16
N GLN A 336 18.19 0.78 -7.93
CA GLN A 336 18.39 2.17 -8.36
C GLN A 336 17.20 2.74 -9.13
N ILE A 337 16.58 1.93 -10.01
CA ILE A 337 15.38 2.33 -10.74
C ILE A 337 14.23 2.58 -9.75
N LEU A 338 13.95 1.62 -8.86
CA LEU A 338 12.88 1.74 -7.87
C LEU A 338 13.09 2.90 -6.90
N GLU A 339 14.33 3.17 -6.48
CA GLU A 339 14.67 4.31 -5.62
C GLU A 339 14.40 5.65 -6.30
N ASN A 340 14.73 5.78 -7.58
CA ASN A 340 14.41 6.98 -8.36
C ASN A 340 12.89 7.18 -8.47
N GLN A 341 12.13 6.09 -8.69
CA GLN A 341 10.68 6.15 -8.76
C GLN A 341 10.05 6.52 -7.41
N ILE A 342 10.55 5.98 -6.30
CA ILE A 342 10.11 6.39 -4.95
C ILE A 342 10.32 7.89 -4.78
N GLY A 343 11.46 8.43 -5.20
CA GLY A 343 11.72 9.87 -5.14
C GLY A 343 10.64 10.69 -5.85
N LEU A 344 10.26 10.28 -7.06
CA LEU A 344 9.27 10.97 -7.90
C LEU A 344 7.84 10.85 -7.35
N TYR A 345 7.45 9.66 -6.88
CA TYR A 345 6.06 9.35 -6.50
C TYR A 345 5.80 9.36 -4.98
N HIS A 346 6.79 9.65 -4.14
CA HIS A 346 6.61 9.66 -2.69
C HIS A 346 5.43 10.54 -2.22
N ASN A 347 5.23 11.69 -2.86
CA ASN A 347 4.11 12.59 -2.56
C ASN A 347 2.75 12.04 -2.97
N ALA A 348 2.70 11.02 -3.85
CA ALA A 348 1.46 10.35 -4.23
C ALA A 348 0.96 9.40 -3.14
N ILE A 349 1.84 8.90 -2.24
CA ILE A 349 1.47 7.98 -1.16
C ILE A 349 0.39 8.61 -0.25
N GLY A 350 0.57 9.87 0.15
CA GLY A 350 -0.41 10.57 0.99
C GLY A 350 -1.78 10.69 0.32
N ARG A 351 -1.81 10.98 -0.99
CA ARG A 351 -3.06 11.03 -1.77
C ARG A 351 -3.71 9.66 -1.88
N MET A 352 -2.93 8.62 -2.14
CA MET A 352 -3.42 7.24 -2.25
C MET A 352 -4.04 6.75 -0.94
N VAL A 353 -3.40 7.05 0.19
CA VAL A 353 -3.94 6.74 1.53
C VAL A 353 -5.24 7.50 1.76
N ARG A 354 -5.29 8.77 1.36
CA ARG A 354 -6.49 9.60 1.48
C ARG A 354 -7.66 9.04 0.66
N GLU A 355 -7.43 8.71 -0.61
CA GLU A 355 -8.40 8.05 -1.48
C GLU A 355 -8.89 6.72 -0.90
N GLY A 356 -8.00 5.94 -0.28
CA GLY A 356 -8.36 4.69 0.38
C GLY A 356 -9.24 4.87 1.62
N LEU A 357 -9.16 6.03 2.29
CA LEU A 357 -9.98 6.36 3.45
C LEU A 357 -11.32 7.00 3.05
N ASP A 358 -11.44 7.60 1.87
CA ASP A 358 -12.65 8.30 1.44
C ASP A 358 -13.95 7.44 1.46
N PRO A 359 -13.94 6.12 1.14
CA PRO A 359 -15.11 5.26 1.28
C PRO A 359 -15.62 5.06 2.72
N LEU A 360 -14.83 5.43 3.73
CA LEU A 360 -15.25 5.43 5.14
C LEU A 360 -16.12 6.66 5.39
N THR A 361 -17.44 6.44 5.39
CA THR A 361 -18.44 7.44 5.81
C THR A 361 -18.32 7.74 7.30
N ASP A 362 -18.93 8.84 7.74
CA ASP A 362 -18.98 9.22 9.15
C ASP A 362 -19.52 8.09 10.03
N ASP A 363 -20.59 7.42 9.59
CA ASP A 363 -21.20 6.31 10.32
C ASP A 363 -20.26 5.11 10.47
N LYS A 364 -19.54 4.74 9.40
CA LYS A 364 -18.55 3.65 9.45
C LYS A 364 -17.36 4.00 10.33
N LEU A 365 -16.91 5.25 10.29
CA LEU A 365 -15.85 5.74 11.17
C LEU A 365 -16.29 5.69 12.64
N VAL A 366 -17.52 6.11 12.93
CA VAL A 366 -18.11 6.03 14.28
C VAL A 366 -18.22 4.57 14.74
N GLU A 367 -18.73 3.67 13.90
CA GLU A 367 -18.87 2.24 14.22
C GLU A 367 -17.50 1.62 14.54
N LEU A 368 -16.47 1.87 13.72
CA LEU A 368 -15.11 1.40 13.96
C LEU A 368 -14.52 1.91 15.28
N ILE A 369 -14.79 3.17 15.63
CA ILE A 369 -14.26 3.75 16.88
C ILE A 369 -15.06 3.26 18.10
N GLU A 370 -16.39 3.15 17.99
CA GLU A 370 -17.25 2.58 19.04
C GLU A 370 -16.86 1.12 19.34
N GLU A 371 -16.53 0.31 18.32
CA GLU A 371 -16.07 -1.08 18.50
C GLU A 371 -14.77 -1.18 19.31
N LYS A 372 -13.84 -0.25 19.07
CA LYS A 372 -12.50 -0.29 19.68
C LYS A 372 -12.41 0.40 21.04
N ALA A 373 -13.08 1.54 21.20
CA ALA A 373 -12.97 2.37 22.40
C ALA A 373 -14.25 2.40 23.26
N GLY A 374 -15.37 1.85 22.77
CA GLY A 374 -16.65 1.93 23.46
C GLY A 374 -16.60 1.39 24.89
N ASN A 375 -15.91 0.28 25.13
CA ASN A 375 -15.86 -0.33 26.46
C ASN A 375 -15.15 0.56 27.50
N ASP A 376 -14.07 1.22 27.11
CA ASP A 376 -13.30 2.13 27.97
C ASP A 376 -14.10 3.41 28.24
N LEU A 377 -14.81 3.92 27.24
CA LEU A 377 -15.67 5.10 27.38
C LEU A 377 -16.86 4.84 28.31
N GLN A 378 -17.41 3.62 28.33
CA GLN A 378 -18.47 3.28 29.30
C GLN A 378 -17.96 3.25 30.75
N MET A 379 -16.69 2.91 30.99
CA MET A 379 -16.10 2.95 32.34
C MET A 379 -16.02 4.38 32.87
N ILE A 380 -15.77 5.37 32.01
CA ILE A 380 -15.81 6.79 32.39
C ILE A 380 -17.19 7.16 32.94
N ARG A 381 -18.28 6.72 32.29
CA ARG A 381 -19.66 6.98 32.76
C ARG A 381 -19.98 6.36 34.12
N ILE A 382 -19.53 5.12 34.34
CA ILE A 382 -19.69 4.44 35.63
C ILE A 382 -18.94 5.21 36.71
N ASN A 383 -17.69 5.58 36.46
CA ASN A 383 -16.86 6.33 37.38
C ASN A 383 -17.45 7.71 37.69
N GLY A 384 -17.98 8.44 36.69
CA GLY A 384 -18.66 9.71 36.89
C GLY A 384 -19.85 9.62 37.83
N SER A 385 -20.61 8.54 37.72
CA SER A 385 -21.75 8.30 38.61
C SER A 385 -21.31 7.97 40.05
N VAL A 386 -20.25 7.19 40.20
CA VAL A 386 -19.70 6.80 41.52
C VAL A 386 -19.03 7.99 42.21
N VAL A 387 -18.15 8.70 41.50
CA VAL A 387 -17.42 9.87 42.03
C VAL A 387 -18.41 11.00 42.34
N GLY A 388 -19.36 11.26 41.44
CA GLY A 388 -20.44 12.22 41.70
C GLY A 388 -21.22 11.87 42.96
N GLY A 389 -21.54 10.58 43.16
CA GLY A 389 -22.27 10.16 44.35
C GLY A 389 -21.49 10.29 45.65
N LEU A 390 -20.20 9.94 45.65
CA LEU A 390 -19.33 10.14 46.81
C LEU A 390 -19.15 11.63 47.13
N ALA A 391 -18.99 12.47 46.11
CA ALA A 391 -18.91 13.92 46.29
C ALA A 391 -20.19 14.50 46.88
N GLY A 392 -21.37 14.07 46.40
CA GLY A 392 -22.66 14.49 46.93
C GLY A 392 -22.86 14.11 48.40
N MET A 393 -22.48 12.88 48.77
CA MET A 393 -22.51 12.43 50.17
C MET A 393 -21.57 13.25 51.05
N LEU A 394 -20.36 13.50 50.58
CA LEU A 394 -19.36 14.28 51.31
C LEU A 394 -19.80 15.73 51.52
N ILE A 395 -20.33 16.38 50.48
CA ILE A 395 -20.87 17.74 50.56
C ILE A 395 -22.03 17.79 51.56
N TYR A 396 -22.91 16.78 51.57
CA TYR A 396 -24.01 16.69 52.52
C TYR A 396 -23.52 16.60 53.97
N VAL A 397 -22.55 15.73 54.25
CA VAL A 397 -21.96 15.58 55.59
C VAL A 397 -21.31 16.88 56.04
N LEU A 398 -20.49 17.51 55.20
CA LEU A 398 -19.86 18.79 55.51
C LEU A 398 -20.89 19.89 55.75
N GLY A 399 -21.91 19.97 54.89
CA GLY A 399 -23.00 20.93 55.02
C GLY A 399 -23.80 20.77 56.30
N MET A 400 -23.93 19.53 56.81
CA MET A 400 -24.59 19.28 58.09
C MET A 400 -23.72 19.73 59.27
N VAL A 401 -22.42 19.42 59.26
CA VAL A 401 -21.45 19.81 60.30
C VAL A 401 -21.27 21.33 60.39
N LEU A 402 -21.37 22.04 59.26
CA LEU A 402 -21.31 23.50 59.23
C LEU A 402 -22.59 24.19 59.73
N ARG A 403 -23.70 23.45 59.84
CA ARG A 403 -25.02 23.97 60.20
C ARG A 403 -25.44 23.62 61.62
N SER A 404 -24.74 22.66 62.24
CA SER A 404 -24.73 22.40 63.70
C SER A 404 -23.80 23.35 64.40
#